data_AF-A0A3A8KTG4-F1
#
_entry.id   AF-A0A3A8KTG4-F1
#
_cell.length_a   1.000
_cell.length_b   1.000
_cell.length_c   1.000
_cell.angle_alpha   90.00
_cell.angle_beta   90.00
_cell.angle_gamma   90.00
#
_symmetry.space_group_name_H-M   'P 1'
#
loop_
_entity.id
_entity.type
_entity.pdbx_description
1 polymer ?
#
loop_
_entity_poly.entity_id
_entity_poly.type
_entity_poly.pdbx_seq_one_letter_code
_entity_poly.pdbx_strand_id
1 'polypeptide(L)'
;MKWTSGDSGSSLMHPGGNCIQCHADRGEGPRFVAAGTVHAAAHEANDCAGIEGAQVTLTDANQKEYTLTTNASGNFFLHAGDAKDFASPYTARISVDGVQRAMNTPQSSGACGSCHTAPGDNGAPGRIGPT
;
A
#
# COMPACT_ATOMS: atom_id res chain seq x y z
N MET A 1 10.10 8.04 11.99
CA MET A 1 9.56 7.42 13.24
C MET A 1 9.50 5.91 13.03
N LYS A 2 9.66 5.08 14.07
CA LYS A 2 9.50 3.62 13.97
C LYS A 2 8.27 3.16 14.77
N TRP A 3 7.45 2.29 14.20
CA TRP A 3 6.29 1.68 14.86
C TRP A 3 6.73 0.71 15.95
N THR A 4 6.10 0.82 17.13
CA THR A 4 6.39 -0.05 18.29
C THR A 4 5.15 -0.45 19.08
N SER A 5 3.94 -0.09 18.62
CA SER A 5 2.70 -0.19 19.41
C SER A 5 1.93 -1.51 19.20
N GLY A 6 2.59 -2.55 18.69
CA GLY A 6 2.03 -3.90 18.52
C GLY A 6 1.10 -4.05 17.32
N ASP A 7 0.23 -5.08 17.36
CA ASP A 7 -0.49 -5.58 16.18
C ASP A 7 -1.99 -5.19 16.13
N SER A 8 -2.49 -4.40 17.10
CA SER A 8 -3.93 -4.20 17.29
C SER A 8 -4.38 -2.74 17.30
N GLY A 9 -5.57 -2.50 16.74
CA GLY A 9 -6.35 -1.27 16.96
C GLY A 9 -5.87 0.02 16.30
N SER A 10 -4.88 -0.03 15.39
CA SER A 10 -4.31 1.18 14.78
C SER A 10 -4.18 1.09 13.26
N SER A 11 -4.72 2.07 12.53
CA SER A 11 -4.47 2.22 11.10
C SER A 11 -3.03 2.62 10.76
N LEU A 12 -2.25 3.02 11.76
CA LEU A 12 -0.84 3.39 11.62
C LEU A 12 0.10 2.18 11.69
N MET A 13 -0.42 0.98 11.98
CA MET A 13 0.38 -0.19 12.31
C MET A 13 1.26 -0.66 11.15
N HIS A 14 2.43 -1.20 11.51
CA HIS A 14 3.36 -1.89 10.62
C HIS A 14 3.55 -1.28 9.22
N PRO A 15 3.98 0.00 9.10
CA PRO A 15 4.37 0.56 7.83
C PRO A 15 5.37 -0.34 7.07
N GLY A 16 5.11 -0.58 5.80
CA GLY A 16 5.89 -1.48 4.95
C GLY A 16 5.59 -2.97 5.12
N GLY A 17 4.73 -3.35 6.06
CA GLY A 17 4.28 -4.73 6.22
C GLY A 17 3.30 -5.18 5.12
N ASN A 18 3.08 -6.48 5.03
CA ASN A 18 2.02 -7.05 4.22
C ASN A 18 0.69 -7.05 5.00
N CYS A 19 -0.07 -5.95 4.89
CA CYS A 19 -1.30 -5.74 5.65
C CYS A 19 -2.33 -6.85 5.41
N ILE A 20 -2.55 -7.22 4.14
CA ILE A 20 -3.58 -8.20 3.75
C ILE A 20 -3.24 -9.58 4.29
N GLN A 21 -1.98 -10.01 4.16
CA GLN A 21 -1.57 -11.31 4.68
C GLN A 21 -1.71 -11.36 6.21
N CYS A 22 -1.19 -10.35 6.92
CA CYS A 22 -1.29 -10.31 8.38
C CYS A 22 -2.77 -10.36 8.85
N HIS A 23 -3.63 -9.57 8.21
CA HIS A 23 -5.06 -9.52 8.56
C HIS A 23 -5.81 -10.81 8.18
N ALA A 24 -5.42 -11.48 7.09
CA ALA A 24 -5.99 -12.77 6.71
C ALA A 24 -5.59 -13.88 7.70
N ASP A 25 -4.32 -13.91 8.11
CA ASP A 25 -3.78 -14.94 9.01
C ASP A 25 -4.35 -14.82 10.43
N ARG A 26 -4.55 -13.59 10.92
CA ARG A 26 -5.09 -13.32 12.26
C ARG A 26 -6.63 -13.33 12.31
N GLY A 27 -7.29 -12.98 11.20
CA GLY A 27 -8.76 -13.00 11.08
C GLY A 27 -9.52 -11.89 11.84
N GLU A 28 -8.83 -11.06 12.62
CA GLU A 28 -9.45 -10.00 13.45
C GLU A 28 -9.44 -8.61 12.78
N GLY A 29 -8.63 -8.43 11.73
CA GLY A 29 -8.46 -7.16 11.06
C GLY A 29 -9.49 -6.88 9.96
N PRO A 30 -9.65 -5.61 9.53
CA PRO A 30 -10.45 -5.27 8.36
C PRO A 30 -9.93 -5.97 7.08
N ARG A 31 -10.86 -6.23 6.15
CA ARG A 31 -10.55 -6.77 4.82
C ARG A 31 -10.30 -5.64 3.83
N PHE A 32 -9.26 -5.79 3.02
CA PHE A 32 -8.85 -4.81 2.02
C PHE A 32 -8.88 -5.42 0.61
N VAL A 33 -9.25 -4.59 -0.37
CA VAL A 33 -8.98 -4.86 -1.79
C VAL A 33 -7.50 -4.64 -2.09
N ALA A 34 -6.92 -3.56 -1.56
CA ALA A 34 -5.51 -3.22 -1.68
C ALA A 34 -5.04 -2.48 -0.43
N ALA A 35 -3.82 -2.73 0.01
CA ALA A 35 -3.23 -2.03 1.15
C ALA A 35 -1.70 -2.03 1.07
N GLY A 36 -1.10 -0.90 1.45
CA GLY A 36 0.35 -0.72 1.41
C GLY A 36 0.80 0.56 2.10
N THR A 37 2.07 0.89 1.90
CA THR A 37 2.73 2.06 2.50
C THR A 37 3.56 2.77 1.44
N VAL A 38 3.51 4.10 1.40
CA VAL A 38 4.41 4.92 0.59
C VAL A 38 5.58 5.38 1.46
N HIS A 39 6.81 5.06 1.07
CA HIS A 39 8.05 5.44 1.76
C HIS A 39 8.83 6.52 1.01
N ALA A 40 9.69 7.22 1.75
CA ALA A 40 10.56 8.24 1.16
C ALA A 40 11.72 7.61 0.38
N ALA A 41 12.21 6.43 0.80
CA ALA A 41 13.24 5.69 0.10
C ALA A 41 12.84 4.24 -0.23
N ALA A 42 13.37 3.73 -1.35
CA ALA A 42 13.06 2.41 -1.89
C ALA A 42 13.44 1.23 -0.97
N HIS A 43 14.32 1.43 0.01
CA HIS A 43 14.87 0.34 0.83
C HIS A 43 14.63 0.52 2.32
N GLU A 44 13.58 1.27 2.70
CA GLU A 44 13.22 1.41 4.11
C GLU A 44 12.78 0.08 4.73
N ALA A 45 13.27 -0.19 5.94
CA ALA A 45 12.86 -1.36 6.70
C ALA A 45 11.37 -1.30 7.08
N ASN A 46 10.79 -2.46 7.43
CA ASN A 46 9.45 -2.48 8.03
C ASN A 46 9.43 -1.64 9.31
N ASP A 47 8.24 -1.18 9.67
CA ASP A 47 7.94 -0.33 10.81
C ASP A 47 8.49 1.09 10.72
N CYS A 48 9.26 1.44 9.68
CA CYS A 48 9.64 2.82 9.41
C CYS A 48 8.47 3.59 8.82
N ALA A 49 8.16 4.74 9.43
CA ALA A 49 7.12 5.64 8.95
C ALA A 49 7.39 6.10 7.52
N GLY A 50 6.37 6.00 6.69
CA GLY A 50 6.37 6.49 5.32
C GLY A 50 5.99 7.97 5.22
N ILE A 51 5.56 8.36 4.02
CA ILE A 51 5.15 9.72 3.67
C ILE A 51 3.65 9.89 3.93
N GLU A 52 3.31 10.83 4.81
CA GLU A 52 1.93 11.29 5.02
C GLU A 52 1.43 12.16 3.86
N GLY A 53 0.15 12.04 3.51
CA GLY A 53 -0.49 12.91 2.51
C GLY A 53 -0.17 12.57 1.05
N ALA A 54 0.56 11.48 0.78
CA ALA A 54 0.78 10.99 -0.57
C ALA A 54 -0.56 10.51 -1.17
N GLN A 55 -0.81 10.87 -2.44
CA GLN A 55 -1.98 10.40 -3.17
C GLN A 55 -1.65 9.09 -3.87
N VAL A 56 -2.51 8.09 -3.71
CA VAL A 56 -2.40 6.79 -4.37
C VAL A 56 -3.66 6.56 -5.19
N THR A 57 -3.53 6.51 -6.51
CA THR A 57 -4.62 6.18 -7.43
C THR A 57 -4.47 4.74 -7.88
N LEU A 58 -5.50 3.92 -7.62
CA LEU A 58 -5.63 2.58 -8.16
C LEU A 58 -6.60 2.62 -9.34
N THR A 59 -6.19 2.15 -10.51
CA THR A 59 -7.03 2.08 -11.71
C THR A 59 -7.31 0.61 -12.02
N ASP A 60 -8.58 0.23 -11.92
CA ASP A 60 -9.02 -1.16 -12.08
C ASP A 60 -9.17 -1.56 -13.57
N ALA A 61 -9.49 -2.83 -13.84
CA ALA A 61 -9.65 -3.34 -15.20
C ALA A 61 -10.81 -2.69 -15.98
N ASN A 62 -11.81 -2.13 -15.28
CA ASN A 62 -12.92 -1.38 -15.86
C ASN A 62 -12.59 0.12 -16.03
N GLN A 63 -11.34 0.52 -15.80
CA GLN A 63 -10.86 1.91 -15.83
C GLN A 63 -11.48 2.80 -14.74
N LYS A 64 -12.00 2.19 -13.67
CA LYS A 64 -12.48 2.93 -12.50
C LYS A 64 -11.29 3.28 -11.62
N GLU A 65 -11.20 4.55 -11.23
CA GLU A 65 -10.15 5.05 -10.36
C GLU A 65 -10.62 5.13 -8.89
N TYR A 66 -9.76 4.68 -7.99
CA TYR A 66 -9.90 4.82 -6.54
C TYR A 66 -8.71 5.62 -6.03
N THR A 67 -8.94 6.84 -5.55
CA THR A 67 -7.88 7.71 -5.02
C THR A 67 -7.90 7.70 -3.50
N LEU A 68 -6.76 7.37 -2.91
CA LEU A 68 -6.53 7.23 -1.48
C LEU A 68 -5.45 8.22 -1.05
N THR A 69 -5.51 8.67 0.21
CA THR A 69 -4.47 9.49 0.82
C THR A 69 -3.78 8.70 1.91
N THR A 70 -2.45 8.72 1.95
CA THR A 70 -1.70 8.06 3.02
C THR A 70 -1.88 8.78 4.36
N ASN A 71 -1.99 8.01 5.43
CA ASN A 71 -2.08 8.53 6.79
C ASN A 71 -0.70 8.92 7.36
N ALA A 72 -0.66 9.32 8.64
CA ALA A 72 0.56 9.76 9.33
C ALA A 72 1.71 8.74 9.39
N SER A 73 1.47 7.46 9.10
CA SER A 73 2.52 6.45 9.01
C SER A 73 2.89 6.08 7.57
N GLY A 74 2.28 6.75 6.59
CA GLY A 74 2.42 6.47 5.16
C GLY A 74 1.53 5.33 4.65
N ASN A 75 0.67 4.77 5.49
CA ASN A 75 -0.21 3.66 5.10
C ASN A 75 -1.40 4.16 4.28
N PHE A 76 -1.80 3.37 3.29
CA PHE A 76 -3.06 3.50 2.56
C PHE A 76 -3.76 2.15 2.47
N PHE A 77 -5.08 2.18 2.36
CA PHE A 77 -5.89 0.97 2.23
C PHE A 77 -7.22 1.28 1.54
N LEU A 78 -7.64 0.38 0.66
CA LEU A 78 -8.96 0.35 0.06
C LEU A 78 -9.75 -0.78 0.71
N HIS A 79 -10.78 -0.47 1.50
CA HIS A 79 -11.58 -1.49 2.16
C HIS A 79 -12.42 -2.27 1.14
N ALA A 80 -12.57 -3.59 1.38
CA ALA A 80 -13.40 -4.45 0.56
C ALA A 80 -14.88 -4.00 0.50
N GLY A 81 -15.37 -3.38 1.58
CA GLY A 81 -16.73 -2.84 1.65
C GLY A 81 -16.99 -1.64 0.73
N ASP A 82 -15.95 -0.85 0.44
CA ASP A 82 -16.03 0.41 -0.32
C ASP A 82 -15.82 0.20 -1.82
N ALA A 83 -15.28 -0.96 -2.21
CA ALA A 83 -14.92 -1.28 -3.58
C ALA A 83 -15.37 -2.70 -3.98
N LYS A 84 -16.67 -2.97 -3.79
CA LYS A 84 -17.29 -4.29 -4.07
C LYS A 84 -17.22 -4.71 -5.54
N ASP A 85 -17.11 -3.74 -6.44
CA ASP A 85 -17.06 -3.90 -7.89
C ASP A 85 -15.65 -3.76 -8.47
N PHE A 86 -14.62 -3.74 -7.63
CA PHE A 86 -13.23 -3.59 -8.07
C PHE A 86 -12.81 -4.75 -8.97
N ALA A 87 -12.36 -4.43 -10.18
CA ALA A 87 -11.97 -5.43 -11.17
C ALA A 87 -10.43 -5.56 -11.30
N SER A 88 -9.91 -6.78 -11.17
CA SER A 88 -8.51 -7.09 -11.46
C SER A 88 -8.29 -7.47 -12.94
N PRO A 89 -7.08 -7.27 -13.49
CA PRO A 89 -5.92 -6.65 -12.86
C PRO A 89 -6.05 -5.12 -12.79
N TYR A 90 -5.28 -4.50 -11.90
CA TYR A 90 -5.25 -3.05 -11.70
C TYR A 90 -3.82 -2.51 -11.80
N THR A 91 -3.69 -1.21 -12.02
CA THR A 91 -2.43 -0.48 -11.88
C THR A 91 -2.52 0.50 -10.71
N ALA A 92 -1.37 0.87 -10.15
CA ALA A 92 -1.29 1.93 -9.15
C ALA A 92 -0.38 3.06 -9.64
N ARG A 93 -0.73 4.28 -9.27
CA ARG A 93 0.09 5.48 -9.42
C ARG A 93 0.13 6.22 -8.10
N ILE A 94 1.30 6.67 -7.70
CA ILE A 94 1.45 7.59 -6.57
C ILE A 94 1.70 9.01 -7.08
N SER A 95 1.32 10.00 -6.28
CA SER A 95 1.76 11.39 -6.40
C SER A 95 2.20 11.91 -5.04
N VAL A 96 3.44 12.39 -4.99
CA VAL A 96 4.09 12.98 -3.81
C VAL A 96 4.69 14.30 -4.24
N ASP A 97 4.22 15.41 -3.68
CA ASP A 97 4.71 16.77 -3.98
C ASP A 97 4.83 17.08 -5.49
N GLY A 98 3.85 16.60 -6.28
CA GLY A 98 3.81 16.76 -7.73
C GLY A 98 4.67 15.77 -8.53
N VAL A 99 5.52 14.97 -7.88
CA VAL A 99 6.22 13.84 -8.52
C VAL A 99 5.27 12.66 -8.62
N GLN A 100 5.17 12.07 -9.81
CA GLN A 100 4.34 10.90 -10.05
C GLN A 100 5.19 9.68 -10.42
N ARG A 101 4.76 8.52 -9.93
CA ARG A 101 5.33 7.23 -10.33
C ARG A 101 4.21 6.22 -10.47
N ALA A 102 4.21 5.47 -11.57
CA ALA A 102 3.20 4.46 -11.87
C ALA A 102 3.83 3.07 -11.93
N MET A 103 3.04 2.06 -11.60
CA MET A 103 3.38 0.68 -11.88
C MET A 103 3.40 0.45 -13.38
N ASN A 104 4.41 -0.28 -13.85
CA ASN A 104 4.54 -0.62 -15.27
C ASN A 104 3.73 -1.86 -15.67
N THR A 105 3.43 -2.74 -14.70
CA THR A 105 2.78 -4.03 -14.94
C THR A 105 1.52 -4.12 -14.09
N PRO A 106 0.33 -4.34 -14.69
CA PRO A 106 -0.90 -4.59 -13.94
C PRO A 106 -0.77 -5.79 -12.99
N GLN A 107 -1.38 -5.70 -11.81
CA GLN A 107 -1.35 -6.74 -10.78
C GLN A 107 -2.76 -7.15 -10.36
N SER A 108 -2.90 -8.37 -9.84
CA SER A 108 -4.17 -8.88 -9.30
C SER A 108 -4.17 -9.03 -7.78
N SER A 109 -2.99 -8.93 -7.15
CA SER A 109 -2.88 -8.94 -5.69
C SER A 109 -2.98 -7.53 -5.14
N GLY A 110 -3.81 -7.33 -4.13
CA GLY A 110 -3.85 -6.11 -3.33
C GLY A 110 -2.81 -6.01 -2.23
N ALA A 111 -2.06 -7.09 -1.99
CA ALA A 111 -1.08 -7.18 -0.93
C ALA A 111 0.21 -6.47 -1.36
N CYS A 112 0.22 -5.13 -1.36
CA CYS A 112 1.32 -4.37 -1.96
C CYS A 112 2.69 -4.72 -1.36
N GLY A 113 2.72 -4.99 -0.04
CA GLY A 113 3.91 -5.43 0.69
C GLY A 113 4.43 -6.83 0.33
N SER A 114 3.76 -7.60 -0.54
CA SER A 114 4.31 -8.88 -1.04
C SER A 114 5.30 -8.70 -2.20
N CYS A 115 5.30 -7.54 -2.85
CA CYS A 115 6.28 -7.20 -3.89
C CYS A 115 7.10 -5.98 -3.47
N HIS A 116 6.47 -4.96 -2.87
CA HIS A 116 7.13 -3.73 -2.45
C HIS A 116 7.77 -3.84 -1.06
N THR A 117 8.70 -4.79 -0.92
CA THR A 117 9.54 -4.99 0.26
C THR A 117 10.76 -4.07 0.25
N ALA A 118 11.54 -4.06 1.34
CA ALA A 118 12.78 -3.29 1.40
C ALA A 118 13.79 -3.68 0.30
N PRO A 119 14.10 -4.97 0.03
CA PRO A 119 14.93 -5.34 -1.11
C PRO A 119 14.22 -5.20 -2.46
N GLY A 120 12.89 -5.21 -2.46
CA GLY A 120 12.09 -5.36 -3.67
C GLY A 120 12.01 -6.83 -4.07
N ASP A 121 10.79 -7.36 -4.16
CA ASP A 121 10.54 -8.76 -4.49
C ASP A 121 9.64 -8.84 -5.73
N ASN A 122 9.65 -10.00 -6.40
CA ASN A 122 8.80 -10.29 -7.55
C ASN A 122 8.93 -9.27 -8.70
N GLY A 123 10.11 -8.69 -8.87
CA GLY A 123 10.41 -7.70 -9.92
C GLY A 123 10.07 -6.26 -9.56
N ALA A 124 9.60 -5.98 -8.34
CA ALA A 124 9.46 -4.62 -7.85
C ALA A 124 10.84 -4.03 -7.46
N PRO A 125 11.04 -2.71 -7.64
CA PRO A 125 12.34 -2.06 -7.35
C PRO A 125 12.61 -1.84 -5.86
N GLY A 126 11.64 -2.11 -4.99
CA GLY A 126 11.66 -1.78 -3.57
C GLY A 126 10.31 -1.24 -3.10
N ARG A 127 10.34 -0.46 -2.02
CA ARG A 127 9.18 0.26 -1.47
C ARG A 127 8.48 1.11 -2.52
N ILE A 128 7.18 1.29 -2.32
CA ILE A 128 6.40 2.27 -3.08
C ILE A 128 6.90 3.64 -2.64
N GLY A 129 7.44 4.43 -3.57
CA GLY A 129 8.00 5.75 -3.26
C GLY A 129 8.33 6.52 -4.53
N PRO A 130 8.59 7.84 -4.43
CA PRO A 130 8.85 8.69 -5.58
C PRO A 130 10.18 8.38 -6.29
N THR A 131 11.06 7.57 -5.68
CA THR A 131 12.38 7.15 -6.19
C THR A 131 12.49 5.64 -6.31
#